data_AF-A0A126QZT5-F1
#
_entry.id   AF-A0A126QZT5-F1
#
_cell.length_a   1.000
_cell.length_b   1.000
_cell.length_c   1.000
_cell.angle_alpha   90.00
_cell.angle_beta   90.00
_cell.angle_gamma   90.00
#
_symmetry.space_group_name_H-M   'P 1'
#
loop_
_entity.id
_entity.type
_entity.pdbx_description
1 polymer ?
#
loop_
_entity_poly.entity_id
_entity_poly.type
_entity_poly.pdbx_seq_one_letter_code
_entity_poly.pdbx_strand_id
1 'polypeptide(L)'
;MAYEDWKDKINEFKTMDLRGISANILPGLKKQSQQLSKGEGLEVIQSFEPIPLYELMEDFGFEHHTEKLDEHEYHAYFYRIEVKKEDKNIPMRPVALTNMPLIDESLGEIAVQFWDLTWSDKNRYLSYETRLLLSLTNAVGAGRMRQATRELVKAYINGLNSAALDDVFELLAWNQGIGYFSSEIGPSTLFKAYKTIKKMEKQSKPREEICKKLKEEFGEKNPDVKVM
;
A
#
# COMPACT_ATOMS: atom_id res chain seq x y z
N MET A 1 -13.97 18.53 -9.39
CA MET A 1 -13.91 19.98 -9.71
C MET A 1 -12.53 20.24 -10.28
N ALA A 2 -12.29 21.37 -10.95
CA ALA A 2 -10.96 21.71 -11.44
C ALA A 2 -10.20 22.48 -10.35
N TYR A 3 -8.87 22.47 -10.37
CA TYR A 3 -8.03 23.25 -9.44
C TYR A 3 -8.44 24.73 -9.39
N GLU A 4 -8.80 25.29 -10.54
CA GLU A 4 -9.30 26.67 -10.69
C GLU A 4 -10.51 26.98 -9.80
N ASP A 5 -11.31 25.98 -9.41
CA ASP A 5 -12.51 26.16 -8.59
C ASP A 5 -12.19 26.38 -7.09
N TRP A 6 -10.97 26.07 -6.64
CA TRP A 6 -10.61 26.11 -5.22
C TRP A 6 -9.19 26.61 -4.92
N LYS A 7 -8.38 26.97 -5.92
CA LYS A 7 -7.02 27.50 -5.72
C LYS A 7 -6.94 28.68 -4.75
N ASP A 8 -7.97 29.52 -4.68
CA ASP A 8 -7.97 30.69 -3.78
C ASP A 8 -8.08 30.29 -2.29
N LYS A 9 -8.45 29.03 -2.01
CA LYS A 9 -8.62 28.49 -0.66
C LYS A 9 -7.36 27.84 -0.08
N ILE A 10 -6.30 27.65 -0.88
CA ILE A 10 -5.10 26.93 -0.43
C ILE A 10 -4.45 27.57 0.80
N ASN A 11 -4.56 28.90 0.96
CA ASN A 11 -4.02 29.63 2.10
C ASN A 11 -4.72 29.30 3.43
N GLU A 12 -5.90 28.68 3.39
CA GLU A 12 -6.65 28.22 4.56
C GLU A 12 -6.28 26.79 4.95
N PHE A 13 -5.53 26.08 4.11
CA PHE A 13 -5.23 24.68 4.33
C PHE A 13 -4.21 24.52 5.44
N LYS A 14 -4.39 23.46 6.23
CA LYS A 14 -3.39 23.09 7.22
C LYS A 14 -2.20 22.41 6.54
N THR A 15 -1.01 23.00 6.71
CA THR A 15 0.24 22.44 6.19
C THR A 15 0.77 21.30 7.06
N MET A 16 1.22 20.24 6.41
CA MET A 16 1.95 19.11 6.96
C MET A 16 3.27 18.96 6.19
N ASP A 17 4.37 19.44 6.77
CA ASP A 17 5.70 19.19 6.21
C ASP A 17 6.18 17.80 6.62
N LEU A 18 6.33 16.92 5.62
CA LEU A 18 6.68 15.51 5.80
C LEU A 18 8.07 15.18 5.24
N ARG A 19 8.85 16.19 4.86
CA ARG A 19 10.24 16.02 4.43
C ARG A 19 11.08 15.42 5.56
N GLY A 20 11.97 14.49 5.21
CA GLY A 20 12.84 13.79 6.16
C GLY A 20 12.12 12.84 7.15
N ILE A 21 10.79 12.66 7.05
CA ILE A 21 10.06 11.72 7.90
C ILE A 21 10.09 10.32 7.29
N SER A 22 10.80 9.40 7.95
CA SER A 22 10.87 7.97 7.58
C SER A 22 9.72 7.12 8.15
N ALA A 23 8.95 7.65 9.10
CA ALA A 23 7.88 6.90 9.75
C ALA A 23 6.62 6.78 8.87
N ASN A 24 5.78 5.77 9.15
CA ASN A 24 4.48 5.66 8.49
C ASN A 24 3.56 6.83 8.88
N ILE A 25 3.42 7.80 7.98
CA ILE A 25 2.59 9.01 8.12
C ILE A 25 1.09 8.77 7.98
N LEU A 26 0.68 7.64 7.38
CA LEU A 26 -0.71 7.40 6.98
C LEU A 26 -1.72 7.44 8.14
N PRO A 27 -1.45 6.88 9.33
CA PRO A 27 -2.39 6.97 10.45
C PRO A 27 -2.65 8.42 10.87
N GLY A 28 -1.61 9.25 10.87
CA GLY A 28 -1.70 10.67 11.19
C GLY A 28 -2.47 11.45 10.13
N LEU A 29 -2.11 11.25 8.85
CA LEU A 29 -2.79 11.86 7.70
C LEU A 29 -4.28 11.48 7.71
N LYS A 30 -4.60 10.19 7.82
CA LYS A 30 -5.98 9.70 7.85
C LYS A 30 -6.81 10.32 8.96
N LYS A 31 -6.25 10.43 10.18
CA LYS A 31 -6.95 11.07 11.31
C LYS A 31 -7.26 12.53 11.02
N GLN A 32 -6.35 13.27 10.38
CA GLN A 32 -6.58 14.66 9.99
C GLN A 32 -7.62 14.76 8.86
N SER A 33 -7.49 13.94 7.81
CA SER A 33 -8.44 13.90 6.70
C SER A 33 -9.88 13.60 7.15
N GLN A 34 -10.07 12.79 8.20
CA GLN A 34 -11.39 12.47 8.77
C GLN A 34 -12.04 13.64 9.52
N GLN A 35 -11.25 14.62 9.96
CA GLN A 35 -11.76 15.80 10.66
C GLN A 35 -12.21 16.89 9.68
N LEU A 36 -11.79 16.80 8.41
CA LEU A 36 -12.09 17.80 7.39
C LEU A 36 -13.46 17.57 6.75
N SER A 37 -14.27 18.63 6.81
CA SER A 37 -15.57 18.76 6.16
C SER A 37 -15.41 19.06 4.67
N LYS A 38 -16.50 18.88 3.91
CA LYS A 38 -16.54 19.29 2.50
C LYS A 38 -16.21 20.79 2.40
N GLY A 39 -15.29 21.14 1.51
CA GLY A 39 -14.82 22.51 1.31
C GLY A 39 -13.57 22.90 2.10
N GLU A 40 -13.07 22.02 2.97
CA GLU A 40 -11.79 22.20 3.66
C GLU A 40 -10.68 21.39 2.98
N GLY A 41 -9.42 21.66 3.32
CA GLY A 41 -8.28 20.97 2.73
C GLY A 41 -7.06 20.91 3.62
N LEU A 42 -6.03 20.21 3.11
CA LEU A 42 -4.73 20.08 3.74
C LEU A 42 -3.62 20.17 2.68
N GLU A 43 -2.47 20.68 3.09
CA GLU A 43 -1.27 20.75 2.26
C GLU A 43 -0.24 19.75 2.80
N VAL A 44 0.38 18.98 1.92
CA VAL A 44 1.50 18.08 2.23
C VAL A 44 2.74 18.57 1.50
N ILE A 45 3.81 18.83 2.25
CA ILE A 45 5.12 19.17 1.68
C ILE A 45 6.02 17.92 1.75
N GLN A 46 6.69 17.59 0.64
CA GLN A 46 7.57 16.43 0.54
C GLN A 46 8.76 16.68 -0.41
N SER A 47 9.87 15.93 -0.23
CA SER A 47 11.08 16.04 -1.05
C SER A 47 10.92 15.42 -2.44
N PHE A 48 9.84 14.66 -2.65
CA PHE A 48 9.48 14.00 -3.88
C PHE A 48 7.96 14.07 -4.06
N GLU A 49 7.49 13.90 -5.30
CA GLU A 49 6.05 13.91 -5.58
C GLU A 49 5.33 12.80 -4.80
N PRO A 50 4.34 13.11 -3.94
CA PRO A 50 3.72 12.13 -3.05
C PRO A 50 2.66 11.25 -3.76
N ILE A 51 3.02 10.67 -4.91
CA ILE A 51 2.15 9.84 -5.77
C ILE A 51 1.37 8.78 -4.98
N PRO A 52 1.95 8.03 -4.02
CA PRO A 52 1.20 7.01 -3.26
C PRO A 52 0.04 7.56 -2.41
N LEU A 53 -0.04 8.88 -2.19
CA LEU A 53 -1.11 9.52 -1.44
C LEU A 53 -2.33 9.88 -2.31
N TYR A 54 -2.19 10.06 -3.61
CA TYR A 54 -3.26 10.59 -4.46
C TYR A 54 -4.51 9.70 -4.47
N GLU A 55 -4.34 8.44 -4.86
CA GLU A 55 -5.42 7.45 -4.86
C GLU A 55 -6.04 7.26 -3.46
N LEU A 56 -5.22 7.32 -2.40
CA LEU A 56 -5.71 7.21 -1.02
C LEU A 56 -6.63 8.38 -0.66
N MET A 57 -6.22 9.60 -1.03
CA MET A 57 -6.96 10.81 -0.72
C MET A 57 -8.24 10.90 -1.57
N GLU A 58 -8.20 10.43 -2.82
CA GLU A 58 -9.39 10.26 -3.67
C GLU A 58 -10.41 9.29 -3.06
N ASP A 59 -9.95 8.17 -2.49
CA ASP A 59 -10.80 7.23 -1.75
C ASP A 59 -11.42 7.85 -0.48
N PHE A 60 -10.79 8.87 0.10
CA PHE A 60 -11.38 9.68 1.17
C PHE A 60 -12.28 10.82 0.67
N GLY A 61 -12.41 11.02 -0.64
CA GLY A 61 -13.25 12.05 -1.24
C GLY A 61 -12.56 13.42 -1.33
N PHE A 62 -11.23 13.41 -1.47
CA PHE A 62 -10.44 14.59 -1.83
C PHE A 62 -10.12 14.58 -3.32
N GLU A 63 -10.01 15.76 -3.90
CA GLU A 63 -9.24 15.98 -5.13
C GLU A 63 -7.89 16.61 -4.77
N HIS A 64 -6.92 16.56 -5.68
CA HIS A 64 -5.58 17.06 -5.40
C HIS A 64 -5.04 17.96 -6.52
N HIS A 65 -4.11 18.82 -6.15
CA HIS A 65 -3.23 19.56 -7.05
C HIS A 65 -1.82 19.52 -6.49
N THR A 66 -0.81 19.45 -7.35
CA THR A 66 0.59 19.38 -6.93
C THR A 66 1.41 20.44 -7.66
N GLU A 67 2.18 21.20 -6.90
CA GLU A 67 3.14 22.17 -7.41
C GLU A 67 4.56 21.73 -7.03
N LYS A 68 5.50 21.82 -7.97
CA LYS A 68 6.94 21.66 -7.70
C LYS A 68 7.55 23.06 -7.58
N LEU A 69 7.88 23.49 -6.36
CA LEU A 69 8.41 24.82 -6.09
C LEU A 69 9.93 24.89 -6.20
N ASP A 70 10.62 23.79 -5.93
CA ASP A 70 12.07 23.63 -6.10
C ASP A 70 12.41 22.17 -6.48
N GLU A 71 13.69 21.87 -6.71
CA GLU A 71 14.18 20.56 -7.12
C GLU A 71 13.66 19.43 -6.23
N HIS A 72 13.64 19.62 -4.91
CA HIS A 72 13.14 18.67 -3.91
C HIS A 72 12.11 19.33 -2.98
N GLU A 73 11.23 20.15 -3.55
CA GLU A 73 10.13 20.77 -2.80
C GLU A 73 8.81 20.64 -3.57
N TYR A 74 8.01 19.65 -3.15
CA TYR A 74 6.70 19.36 -3.70
C TYR A 74 5.61 19.73 -2.71
N HIS A 75 4.65 20.53 -3.16
CA HIS A 75 3.47 20.91 -2.41
C HIS A 75 2.25 20.22 -3.01
N ALA A 76 1.70 19.24 -2.29
CA ALA A 76 0.47 18.56 -2.67
C ALA A 76 -0.70 19.08 -1.83
N TYR A 77 -1.63 19.76 -2.49
CA TYR A 77 -2.85 20.30 -1.92
C TYR A 77 -3.99 19.29 -2.10
N PHE A 78 -4.67 18.94 -1.02
CA PHE A 78 -5.85 18.06 -1.06
C PHE A 78 -7.09 18.81 -0.59
N TYR A 79 -8.10 18.90 -1.47
CA TYR A 79 -9.35 19.60 -1.21
C TYR A 79 -10.53 18.62 -1.09
N ARG A 80 -11.32 18.71 -0.01
CA ARG A 80 -12.42 17.79 0.27
C ARG A 80 -13.65 18.13 -0.57
N ILE A 81 -13.95 17.31 -1.58
CA ILE A 81 -15.12 17.50 -2.44
C ILE A 81 -16.37 16.78 -1.92
N GLU A 82 -16.18 15.69 -1.19
CA GLU A 82 -17.26 14.92 -0.57
C GLU A 82 -16.75 14.11 0.63
N VAL A 83 -17.65 13.82 1.58
CA VAL A 83 -17.33 12.95 2.72
C VAL A 83 -17.72 11.52 2.39
N LYS A 84 -16.76 10.70 1.93
CA LYS A 84 -16.96 9.26 1.73
C LYS A 84 -16.93 8.52 3.07
N LYS A 85 -17.83 7.55 3.25
CA LYS A 85 -17.74 6.57 4.36
C LYS A 85 -16.53 5.67 4.10
N GLU A 86 -15.77 5.36 5.16
CA GLU A 86 -14.58 4.50 5.08
C GLU A 86 -14.92 3.16 4.41
N ASP A 87 -14.49 2.96 3.16
CA ASP A 87 -14.70 1.67 2.50
C ASP A 87 -13.38 1.02 2.05
N LYS A 88 -12.33 1.81 1.82
CA LYS A 88 -11.06 1.30 1.30
C LYS A 88 -9.87 1.73 2.16
N ASN A 89 -9.53 0.90 3.14
CA ASN A 89 -8.18 0.94 3.70
C ASN A 89 -7.27 0.09 2.81
N ILE A 90 -6.46 0.76 1.97
CA ILE A 90 -5.51 0.12 1.07
C ILE A 90 -4.35 -0.46 1.90
N PRO A 91 -4.25 -1.80 1.99
CA PRO A 91 -3.26 -2.44 2.85
C PRO A 91 -1.86 -2.30 2.25
N MET A 92 -0.85 -2.17 3.12
CA MET A 92 0.54 -2.43 2.77
C MET A 92 1.15 -1.52 1.70
N ARG A 93 0.87 -0.22 1.79
CA ARG A 93 1.49 0.84 0.98
C ARG A 93 3.03 0.81 1.08
N PRO A 94 3.75 1.35 0.07
CA PRO A 94 5.21 1.24 -0.02
C PRO A 94 5.93 2.23 0.91
N VAL A 95 5.70 2.14 2.23
CA VAL A 95 6.25 3.08 3.22
C VAL A 95 7.77 3.16 3.15
N ALA A 96 8.47 2.06 2.82
CA ALA A 96 9.92 2.05 2.68
C ALA A 96 10.48 3.07 1.66
N LEU A 97 9.66 3.60 0.74
CA LEU A 97 10.09 4.64 -0.19
C LEU A 97 10.43 5.96 0.52
N THR A 98 9.84 6.25 1.69
CA THR A 98 10.17 7.45 2.48
C THR A 98 11.58 7.43 3.06
N ASN A 99 12.25 6.27 3.03
CA ASN A 99 13.64 6.13 3.47
C ASN A 99 14.64 6.46 2.36
N MET A 100 14.23 6.46 1.09
CA MET A 100 15.14 6.71 -0.03
C MET A 100 15.73 8.12 -0.01
N PRO A 101 14.97 9.20 0.30
CA PRO A 101 15.53 10.55 0.44
C PRO A 101 16.56 10.71 1.55
N LEU A 102 16.59 9.82 2.54
CA LEU A 102 17.66 9.83 3.57
C LEU A 102 19.03 9.45 3.00
N ILE A 103 19.03 8.72 1.88
CA ILE A 103 20.24 8.35 1.14
C ILE A 103 20.52 9.45 0.10
N ASP A 104 19.51 9.76 -0.72
CA ASP A 104 19.57 10.73 -1.81
C ASP A 104 18.14 11.11 -2.25
N GLU A 105 17.84 12.40 -2.36
CA GLU A 105 16.48 12.88 -2.68
C GLU A 105 16.04 12.50 -4.10
N SER A 106 16.95 12.57 -5.08
CA SER A 106 16.70 12.13 -6.46
C SER A 106 16.44 10.61 -6.52
N LEU A 107 17.10 9.82 -5.68
CA LEU A 107 16.78 8.39 -5.54
C LEU A 107 15.34 8.19 -5.03
N GLY A 108 14.87 9.02 -4.10
CA GLY A 108 13.49 9.01 -3.65
C GLY A 108 12.48 9.26 -4.76
N GLU A 109 12.72 10.29 -5.58
CA GLU A 109 11.90 10.58 -6.75
C GLU A 109 11.86 9.40 -7.74
N ILE A 110 13.03 8.89 -8.13
CA ILE A 110 13.15 7.77 -9.07
C ILE A 110 12.44 6.52 -8.52
N ALA A 111 12.60 6.23 -7.23
CA ALA A 111 12.00 5.05 -6.61
C ALA A 111 10.48 5.11 -6.60
N VAL A 112 9.89 6.28 -6.34
CA VAL A 112 8.43 6.48 -6.35
C VAL A 112 7.88 6.43 -7.76
N GLN A 113 8.53 7.07 -8.73
CA GLN A 113 8.15 6.99 -10.15
C GLN A 113 8.22 5.56 -10.67
N PHE A 114 9.29 4.82 -10.32
CA PHE A 114 9.43 3.42 -10.71
C PHE A 114 8.36 2.54 -10.07
N TRP A 115 8.02 2.78 -8.80
CA TRP A 115 6.92 2.08 -8.13
C TRP A 115 5.59 2.31 -8.86
N ASP A 116 5.28 3.56 -9.20
CA ASP A 116 4.04 3.92 -9.89
C ASP A 116 3.96 3.28 -11.29
N LEU A 117 5.03 3.38 -12.08
CA LEU A 117 5.17 2.72 -13.37
C LEU A 117 4.96 1.20 -13.28
N THR A 118 5.46 0.59 -12.20
CA THR A 118 5.38 -0.86 -11.99
C THR A 118 3.98 -1.32 -11.58
N TRP A 119 3.31 -0.57 -10.71
CA TRP A 119 2.10 -1.03 -10.02
C TRP A 119 0.81 -0.37 -10.52
N SER A 120 0.83 0.93 -10.82
CA SER A 120 -0.36 1.75 -11.14
C SER A 120 -0.56 2.00 -12.64
N ASP A 121 0.43 1.67 -13.48
CA ASP A 121 0.34 1.90 -14.93
C ASP A 121 -0.84 1.14 -15.57
N LYS A 122 -1.62 1.86 -16.37
CA LYS A 122 -2.82 1.36 -17.06
C LYS A 122 -2.49 0.48 -18.28
N ASN A 123 -1.25 0.48 -18.75
CA ASN A 123 -0.78 -0.27 -19.91
C ASN A 123 -0.37 -1.73 -19.59
N ARG A 124 -0.81 -2.28 -18.45
CA ARG A 124 -0.42 -3.63 -18.01
C ARG A 124 -1.39 -4.67 -18.56
N TYR A 125 -0.83 -5.72 -19.17
CA TYR A 125 -1.62 -6.84 -19.71
C TYR A 125 -2.11 -7.79 -18.60
N LEU A 126 -1.25 -8.06 -17.60
CA LEU A 126 -1.60 -8.92 -16.47
C LEU A 126 -2.42 -8.14 -15.44
N SER A 127 -3.43 -8.80 -14.86
CA SER A 127 -4.22 -8.22 -13.77
C SER A 127 -3.33 -7.88 -12.57
N TYR A 128 -3.83 -7.00 -11.71
CA TYR A 128 -3.11 -6.62 -10.50
C TYR A 128 -2.84 -7.83 -9.61
N GLU A 129 -3.82 -8.70 -9.42
CA GLU A 129 -3.72 -9.92 -8.62
C GLU A 129 -2.68 -10.89 -9.18
N THR A 130 -2.64 -11.09 -10.51
CA THR A 130 -1.62 -11.94 -11.14
C THR A 130 -0.22 -11.37 -10.91
N ARG A 131 -0.04 -10.05 -11.04
CA ARG A 131 1.25 -9.40 -10.76
C ARG A 131 1.66 -9.55 -9.30
N LEU A 132 0.72 -9.47 -8.35
CA LEU A 132 0.98 -9.74 -6.94
C LEU A 132 1.42 -11.19 -6.70
N LEU A 133 0.83 -12.18 -7.39
CA LEU A 133 1.26 -13.58 -7.30
C LEU A 133 2.70 -13.78 -7.84
N LEU A 134 3.04 -13.12 -8.95
CA LEU A 134 4.42 -13.14 -9.48
C LEU A 134 5.41 -12.47 -8.50
N SER A 135 5.01 -11.36 -7.89
CA SER A 135 5.81 -10.69 -6.86
C SER A 135 6.00 -11.58 -5.62
N LEU A 136 4.94 -12.28 -5.20
CA LEU A 136 4.95 -13.24 -4.10
C LEU A 136 5.97 -14.36 -4.37
N THR A 137 5.87 -15.05 -5.50
CA THR A 137 6.75 -16.19 -5.80
C THR A 137 8.20 -15.75 -5.98
N ASN A 138 8.44 -14.59 -6.61
CA ASN A 138 9.77 -13.99 -6.70
C ASN A 138 10.34 -13.62 -5.31
N ALA A 139 9.50 -13.10 -4.41
CA ALA A 139 9.91 -12.83 -3.04
C ALA A 139 10.26 -14.12 -2.27
N VAL A 140 9.49 -15.20 -2.44
CA VAL A 140 9.79 -16.51 -1.84
C VAL A 140 11.12 -17.07 -2.35
N GLY A 141 11.35 -17.04 -3.68
CA GLY A 141 12.60 -17.50 -4.28
C GLY A 141 13.82 -16.73 -3.81
N ALA A 142 13.64 -15.46 -3.42
CA ALA A 142 14.68 -14.62 -2.83
C ALA A 142 14.77 -14.74 -1.28
N GLY A 143 14.03 -15.63 -0.64
CA GLY A 143 13.98 -15.77 0.83
C GLY A 143 13.29 -14.61 1.56
N ARG A 144 12.64 -13.69 0.84
CA ARG A 144 12.02 -12.46 1.37
C ARG A 144 10.60 -12.72 1.87
N MET A 145 10.45 -13.56 2.91
CA MET A 145 9.14 -13.97 3.45
C MET A 145 8.27 -12.79 3.94
N ARG A 146 8.89 -11.70 4.41
CA ARG A 146 8.21 -10.44 4.75
C ARG A 146 7.45 -9.89 3.54
N GLN A 147 8.16 -9.73 2.42
CA GLN A 147 7.55 -9.23 1.19
C GLN A 147 6.51 -10.21 0.65
N ALA A 148 6.82 -11.50 0.63
CA ALA A 148 5.88 -12.51 0.13
C ALA A 148 4.56 -12.52 0.92
N THR A 149 4.63 -12.38 2.26
CA THR A 149 3.44 -12.24 3.11
C THR A 149 2.63 -11.02 2.72
N ARG A 150 3.29 -9.87 2.47
CA ARG A 150 2.61 -8.64 2.04
C ARG A 150 1.87 -8.84 0.72
N GLU A 151 2.50 -9.49 -0.24
CA GLU A 151 1.89 -9.76 -1.55
C GLU A 151 0.67 -10.69 -1.46
N LEU A 152 0.74 -11.74 -0.62
CA LEU A 152 -0.41 -12.62 -0.38
C LEU A 152 -1.59 -11.86 0.21
N VAL A 153 -1.35 -11.06 1.25
CA VAL A 153 -2.41 -10.30 1.93
C VAL A 153 -3.02 -9.26 0.98
N LYS A 154 -2.19 -8.53 0.22
CA LYS A 154 -2.68 -7.62 -0.83
C LYS A 154 -3.52 -8.35 -1.86
N ALA A 155 -3.08 -9.50 -2.37
CA ALA A 155 -3.79 -10.22 -3.42
C ALA A 155 -5.17 -10.70 -2.93
N TYR A 156 -5.24 -11.26 -1.72
CA TYR A 156 -6.52 -11.69 -1.15
C TYR A 156 -7.45 -10.50 -0.88
N ILE A 157 -6.96 -9.39 -0.35
CA ILE A 157 -7.82 -8.21 -0.11
C ILE A 157 -8.37 -7.62 -1.42
N ASN A 158 -7.62 -7.73 -2.52
CA ASN A 158 -8.06 -7.29 -3.85
C ASN A 158 -8.93 -8.31 -4.60
N GLY A 159 -9.40 -9.37 -3.93
CA GLY A 159 -10.41 -10.26 -4.51
C GLY A 159 -9.87 -11.57 -5.10
N LEU A 160 -8.57 -11.86 -4.98
CA LEU A 160 -8.00 -13.13 -5.44
C LEU A 160 -8.72 -14.33 -4.78
N ASN A 161 -9.17 -15.29 -5.58
CA ASN A 161 -9.70 -16.55 -5.06
C ASN A 161 -8.56 -17.38 -4.43
N SER A 162 -8.77 -17.93 -3.23
CA SER A 162 -7.73 -18.68 -2.52
C SER A 162 -7.27 -19.93 -3.25
N ALA A 163 -8.07 -20.48 -4.18
CA ALA A 163 -7.65 -21.59 -5.03
C ALA A 163 -6.38 -21.28 -5.84
N ALA A 164 -6.20 -20.02 -6.28
CA ALA A 164 -4.97 -19.62 -6.96
C ALA A 164 -3.74 -19.67 -6.03
N LEU A 165 -3.93 -19.52 -4.72
CA LEU A 165 -2.84 -19.71 -3.75
C LEU A 165 -2.51 -21.19 -3.59
N ASP A 166 -3.50 -22.09 -3.71
CA ASP A 166 -3.27 -23.54 -3.65
C ASP A 166 -2.28 -23.95 -4.76
N ASP A 167 -2.52 -23.51 -6.01
CA ASP A 167 -1.61 -23.72 -7.15
C ASP A 167 -0.22 -23.14 -6.88
N VAL A 168 -0.14 -21.92 -6.33
CA VAL A 168 1.13 -21.27 -6.00
C VAL A 168 1.91 -22.06 -4.94
N PHE A 169 1.27 -22.49 -3.85
CA PHE A 169 1.97 -23.25 -2.80
C PHE A 169 2.38 -24.64 -3.27
N GLU A 170 1.60 -25.29 -4.14
CA GLU A 170 2.00 -26.54 -4.79
C GLU A 170 3.26 -26.33 -5.65
N LEU A 171 3.26 -25.30 -6.50
CA LEU A 171 4.42 -24.94 -7.33
C LEU A 171 5.64 -24.54 -6.50
N LEU A 172 5.46 -23.89 -5.35
CA LEU A 172 6.56 -23.59 -4.44
C LEU A 172 7.16 -24.87 -3.85
N ALA A 173 6.34 -25.82 -3.41
CA ALA A 173 6.82 -27.11 -2.91
C ALA A 173 7.55 -27.92 -3.99
N TRP A 174 7.06 -27.89 -5.22
CA TRP A 174 7.69 -28.55 -6.36
C TRP A 174 9.02 -27.89 -6.76
N ASN A 175 8.99 -26.59 -7.06
CA ASN A 175 10.14 -25.88 -7.64
C ASN A 175 11.28 -25.59 -6.64
N GLN A 176 10.96 -25.41 -5.35
CA GLN A 176 11.97 -25.16 -4.31
C GLN A 176 12.34 -26.44 -3.54
N GLY A 177 11.56 -27.52 -3.71
CA GLY A 177 11.73 -28.78 -3.03
C GLY A 177 11.05 -28.84 -1.65
N ILE A 178 10.59 -30.04 -1.29
CA ILE A 178 9.84 -30.30 -0.05
C ILE A 178 10.65 -29.95 1.21
N GLY A 179 11.98 -30.15 1.18
CA GLY A 179 12.88 -29.81 2.28
C GLY A 179 12.88 -28.31 2.59
N TYR A 180 13.11 -27.48 1.58
CA TYR A 180 13.07 -26.02 1.71
C TYR A 180 11.66 -25.54 2.08
N PHE A 181 10.63 -26.15 1.47
CA PHE A 181 9.26 -25.81 1.84
C PHE A 181 9.04 -26.07 3.33
N SER A 182 9.45 -27.23 3.84
CA SER A 182 9.19 -27.62 5.22
C SER A 182 10.04 -26.83 6.24
N SER A 183 11.26 -26.42 5.88
CA SER A 183 12.16 -25.68 6.77
C SER A 183 11.97 -24.16 6.72
N GLU A 184 11.70 -23.59 5.54
CA GLU A 184 11.63 -22.12 5.36
C GLU A 184 10.20 -21.63 5.17
N ILE A 185 9.45 -22.23 4.24
CA ILE A 185 8.10 -21.74 3.89
C ILE A 185 7.09 -22.14 4.97
N GLY A 186 7.09 -23.39 5.42
CA GLY A 186 6.17 -23.98 6.38
C GLY A 186 6.10 -23.23 7.73
N PRO A 187 7.22 -22.85 8.35
CA PRO A 187 7.20 -22.06 9.60
C PRO A 187 7.01 -20.55 9.38
N SER A 188 7.12 -20.07 8.13
CA SER A 188 7.05 -18.64 7.80
C SER A 188 5.70 -18.00 8.12
N THR A 189 5.73 -16.67 8.27
CA THR A 189 4.53 -15.84 8.39
C THR A 189 3.66 -15.86 7.13
N LEU A 190 4.26 -16.10 5.95
CA LEU A 190 3.55 -16.28 4.69
C LEU A 190 2.62 -17.51 4.76
N PHE A 191 3.14 -18.66 5.16
CA PHE A 191 2.33 -19.89 5.22
C PHE A 191 1.32 -19.85 6.37
N LYS A 192 1.61 -19.13 7.46
CA LYS A 192 0.61 -18.84 8.51
C LYS A 192 -0.57 -18.04 7.94
N ALA A 193 -0.32 -16.99 7.14
CA ALA A 193 -1.39 -16.21 6.51
C ALA A 193 -2.26 -17.07 5.57
N TYR A 194 -1.63 -17.90 4.74
CA TYR A 194 -2.34 -18.86 3.89
C TYR A 194 -3.22 -19.83 4.70
N LYS A 195 -2.67 -20.46 5.75
CA LYS A 195 -3.44 -21.36 6.63
C LYS A 195 -4.62 -20.65 7.29
N THR A 196 -4.47 -19.39 7.70
CA THR A 196 -5.57 -18.60 8.27
C THR A 196 -6.71 -18.43 7.27
N ILE A 197 -6.41 -18.11 6.00
CA ILE A 197 -7.42 -18.03 4.93
C ILE A 197 -8.15 -19.38 4.81
N LYS A 198 -7.43 -20.48 4.56
CA LYS A 198 -8.05 -21.80 4.35
C LYS A 198 -8.89 -22.26 5.54
N LYS A 199 -8.42 -21.99 6.78
CA LYS A 199 -9.16 -22.32 8.00
C LYS A 199 -10.48 -21.56 8.09
N MET A 200 -10.46 -20.24 7.84
CA MET A 200 -11.66 -19.41 7.96
C MET A 200 -12.65 -19.67 6.82
N GLU A 201 -12.17 -19.90 5.59
CA GLU A 201 -13.02 -20.31 4.47
C GLU A 201 -13.72 -21.66 4.75
N LYS A 202 -13.01 -22.63 5.32
CA LYS A 202 -13.60 -23.91 5.76
C LYS A 202 -14.67 -23.73 6.84
N GLN A 203 -14.59 -22.66 7.62
CA GLN A 203 -15.59 -22.27 8.61
C GLN A 203 -16.71 -21.41 8.02
N SER A 204 -16.77 -21.25 6.69
CA SER A 204 -17.72 -20.41 5.97
C SER A 204 -17.75 -18.96 6.46
N LYS A 205 -16.59 -18.45 6.91
CA LYS A 205 -16.49 -17.05 7.35
C LYS A 205 -16.64 -16.09 6.17
N PRO A 206 -17.35 -14.96 6.34
CA PRO A 206 -17.43 -13.94 5.32
C PRO A 206 -16.04 -13.43 4.94
N ARG A 207 -15.83 -13.14 3.64
CA ARG A 207 -14.54 -12.65 3.13
C ARG A 207 -14.06 -11.39 3.86
N GLU A 208 -14.98 -10.50 4.20
CA GLU A 208 -14.68 -9.28 4.96
C GLU A 208 -14.06 -9.59 6.33
N GLU A 209 -14.58 -10.59 7.04
CA GLU A 209 -14.02 -11.05 8.33
C GLU A 209 -12.59 -11.59 8.14
N ILE A 210 -12.36 -12.34 7.07
CA ILE A 210 -11.03 -12.86 6.73
C ILE A 210 -10.07 -11.71 6.40
N CYS A 211 -10.49 -10.75 5.57
CA CYS A 211 -9.70 -9.57 5.23
C CYS A 211 -9.35 -8.74 6.48
N LYS A 212 -10.29 -8.56 7.40
CA LYS A 212 -10.03 -7.89 8.68
C LYS A 212 -8.99 -8.64 9.50
N LYS A 213 -9.15 -9.95 9.66
CA LYS A 213 -8.19 -10.81 10.36
C LYS A 213 -6.79 -10.74 9.75
N LEU A 214 -6.70 -10.75 8.41
CA LEU A 214 -5.43 -10.63 7.70
C LEU A 214 -4.75 -9.28 7.95
N LYS A 215 -5.51 -8.17 7.90
CA LYS A 215 -4.98 -6.83 8.20
C LYS A 215 -4.49 -6.71 9.65
N GLU A 216 -5.17 -7.37 10.59
CA GLU A 216 -4.80 -7.34 12.02
C GLU A 216 -3.56 -8.19 12.32
N GLU A 217 -3.53 -9.44 11.85
CA GLU A 217 -2.49 -10.39 12.21
C GLU A 217 -1.28 -10.36 11.28
N PHE A 218 -1.47 -10.03 10.02
CA PHE A 218 -0.43 -10.09 8.99
C PHE A 218 -0.23 -8.73 8.31
N GLY A 219 -0.76 -7.64 8.88
CA GLY A 219 -0.60 -6.27 8.37
C GLY A 219 0.59 -5.52 8.97
N GLU A 220 0.55 -4.19 8.85
CA GLU A 220 1.66 -3.28 9.22
C GLU A 220 2.02 -3.25 10.71
N LYS A 221 1.21 -3.87 11.57
CA LYS A 221 1.51 -4.00 13.00
C LYS A 221 2.30 -5.26 13.33
N ASN A 222 2.35 -6.24 12.42
CA ASN A 222 3.07 -7.49 12.65
C ASN A 222 4.60 -7.25 12.50
N PRO A 223 5.44 -7.61 13.48
CA PRO A 223 6.89 -7.40 13.43
C PRO A 223 7.60 -8.13 12.29
N ASP A 224 7.05 -9.24 11.81
CA ASP A 224 7.55 -10.03 10.68
C ASP A 224 7.11 -9.47 9.33
N VAL A 225 6.18 -8.51 9.32
CA VAL A 225 5.59 -7.95 8.08
C VAL A 225 5.85 -6.44 7.91
N LYS A 226 5.89 -5.68 9.01
CA LYS A 226 6.08 -4.22 9.00
C LYS A 226 7.36 -3.83 8.26
N VAL A 227 7.34 -2.69 7.59
CA VAL A 227 8.53 -2.03 7.03
C VAL A 227 8.82 -0.78 7.85
N MET A 228 10.08 -0.59 8.23
CA MET A 228 10.59 0.60 8.93
C MET A 228 11.50 1.35 7.98
#